data_AF-A0A516V267-F1
#
_entry.id   AF-A0A516V267-F1
#
_cell.length_a   1.000
_cell.length_b   1.000
_cell.length_c   1.000
_cell.angle_alpha   90.00
_cell.angle_beta   90.00
_cell.angle_gamma   90.00
#
_symmetry.space_group_name_H-M   'P 1'
#
loop_
_entity.id
_entity.type
_entity.pdbx_description
1 polymer ?
#
loop_
_entity_poly.entity_id
_entity_poly.type
_entity_poly.pdbx_seq_one_letter_code
_entity_poly.pdbx_strand_id
1 'polypeptide(L)'
;MPKIVISFAAASAFLATLIYLHALFKLYGVIASEKPEWVNRRGALSFFYSAFPPVTDPNVWLSVVRRAFSPSIRELQSPLALVYAKRIRWSLATGLLGYGVLIVAGAVRGA
;
A
#
# COMPACT_ATOMS: atom_id res chain seq x y z
N MET A 1 -22.05 -8.30 -21.26
CA MET A 1 -20.96 -8.89 -20.44
C MET A 1 -19.82 -7.91 -20.07
N PRO A 2 -19.24 -7.09 -20.97
CA PRO A 2 -18.03 -6.31 -20.61
C PRO A 2 -18.27 -5.20 -19.57
N LYS A 3 -19.47 -4.59 -19.54
CA LYS A 3 -19.83 -3.56 -18.54
C LYS A 3 -19.79 -4.11 -17.10
N ILE A 4 -20.25 -5.34 -16.92
CA ILE A 4 -20.28 -6.00 -15.61
C ILE A 4 -18.84 -6.27 -15.13
N VAL A 5 -17.97 -6.79 -16.01
CA VAL A 5 -16.56 -7.05 -15.71
C VAL A 5 -15.84 -5.76 -15.31
N ILE A 6 -16.04 -4.66 -16.05
CA ILE A 6 -15.45 -3.36 -15.74
C ILE A 6 -15.92 -2.84 -14.38
N SER A 7 -17.23 -2.92 -14.08
CA SER A 7 -17.76 -2.50 -12.78
C SER A 7 -17.20 -3.32 -11.63
N PHE A 8 -17.10 -4.65 -11.79
CA PHE A 8 -16.49 -5.52 -10.77
C PHE A 8 -15.00 -5.22 -10.58
N ALA A 9 -14.26 -4.97 -11.66
CA ALA A 9 -12.84 -4.60 -11.59
C ALA A 9 -12.63 -3.24 -10.90
N ALA A 10 -13.49 -2.26 -11.18
CA ALA A 10 -13.45 -0.96 -10.52
C ALA A 10 -13.78 -1.06 -9.03
N ALA A 11 -14.84 -1.80 -8.68
CA ALA A 11 -15.23 -2.01 -7.29
C ALA A 11 -14.15 -2.76 -6.51
N SER A 12 -13.56 -3.81 -7.09
CA SER A 12 -12.50 -4.59 -6.43
C SER A 12 -11.22 -3.76 -6.26
N ALA A 13 -10.81 -2.98 -7.27
CA ALA A 13 -9.66 -2.09 -7.18
C ALA A 13 -9.86 -0.98 -6.13
N PHE A 14 -11.07 -0.42 -6.05
CA PHE A 14 -11.42 0.59 -5.05
C PHE A 14 -11.36 0.01 -3.64
N LEU A 15 -11.99 -1.14 -3.40
CA LEU A 15 -11.95 -1.81 -2.10
C LEU A 15 -10.53 -2.25 -1.72
N ALA A 16 -9.75 -2.76 -2.68
CA ALA A 16 -8.35 -3.10 -2.47
C ALA A 16 -7.54 -1.88 -2.02
N THR A 17 -7.79 -0.71 -2.61
CA THR A 17 -7.13 0.56 -2.24
C THR A 17 -7.47 0.99 -0.81
N LEU A 18 -8.73 0.89 -0.40
CA LEU A 18 -9.12 1.22 0.98
C LEU A 18 -8.48 0.27 2.00
N ILE A 19 -8.49 -1.04 1.72
CA ILE A 19 -7.85 -2.05 2.57
C ILE A 19 -6.34 -1.81 2.63
N TYR A 20 -5.72 -1.47 1.50
CA TYR A 20 -4.30 -1.15 1.39
C TYR A 20 -3.94 0.04 2.27
N LEU A 21 -4.64 1.18 2.12
CA LEU A 21 -4.37 2.39 2.90
C LEU A 21 -4.53 2.14 4.40
N HIS A 22 -5.62 1.48 4.81
CA HIS A 22 -5.84 1.14 6.21
C HIS A 22 -4.73 0.23 6.77
N ALA A 23 -4.37 -0.82 6.03
CA ALA A 23 -3.31 -1.73 6.46
C ALA A 23 -1.95 -1.04 6.53
N LEU A 24 -1.68 -0.09 5.63
CA LEU A 24 -0.43 0.65 5.61
C LEU A 24 -0.30 1.61 6.79
N PHE A 25 -1.35 2.37 7.11
CA PHE A 25 -1.37 3.19 8.33
C PHE A 25 -1.16 2.36 9.60
N LYS A 26 -1.83 1.21 9.70
CA LYS A 26 -1.68 0.33 10.86
C LYS A 26 -0.30 -0.29 10.95
N LEU A 27 0.27 -0.74 9.83
CA LEU A 27 1.63 -1.28 9.81
C LEU A 27 2.67 -0.21 10.13
N TYR A 28 2.49 1.01 9.60
CA TYR A 28 3.32 2.16 9.96
C TYR A 28 3.33 2.39 11.46
N GLY A 29 2.16 2.40 12.11
CA GLY A 29 2.06 2.59 13.56
C GLY A 29 2.86 1.55 14.35
N VAL A 30 2.77 0.27 13.96
CA VAL A 30 3.53 -0.82 14.60
C VAL A 30 5.03 -0.66 14.38
N ILE A 31 5.46 -0.34 13.16
CA ILE A 31 6.88 -0.14 12.86
C ILE A 31 7.41 1.09 13.61
N ALA A 32 6.65 2.18 13.65
CA ALA A 32 7.05 3.41 14.35
C ALA A 32 7.17 3.20 15.86
N SER A 33 6.37 2.32 16.46
CA SER A 33 6.44 2.01 17.90
C SER A 33 7.58 1.06 18.27
N GLU A 34 7.90 0.09 17.41
CA GLU A 34 8.88 -0.96 17.76
C GLU A 34 10.26 -0.74 17.15
N LYS A 35 10.32 -0.24 15.92
CA LYS A 35 11.55 -0.04 15.13
C LYS A 35 11.47 1.26 14.32
N PRO A 36 11.41 2.43 14.99
CA PRO A 36 11.23 3.73 14.34
C PRO A 36 12.31 4.02 13.28
N GLU A 37 13.52 3.48 13.44
CA GLU A 37 14.63 3.60 12.49
C GLU A 37 14.33 3.00 11.11
N TRP A 38 13.31 2.14 10.99
CA TRP A 38 12.87 1.58 9.71
C TRP A 38 12.02 2.53 8.87
N VAL A 39 11.38 3.51 9.51
CA VAL A 39 10.47 4.48 8.88
C VAL A 39 10.99 5.91 8.96
N ASN A 40 11.98 6.17 9.81
CA ASN A 40 12.62 7.48 9.95
C ASN A 40 13.67 7.72 8.86
N ARG A 41 13.27 7.65 7.59
CA ARG A 41 14.14 7.99 6.44
C ARG A 41 13.74 9.34 5.88
N ARG A 42 14.62 10.33 6.05
CA ARG A 42 14.57 11.58 5.28
C ARG A 42 15.18 11.31 3.89
N GLY A 43 14.32 11.14 2.89
CA GLY A 43 14.72 11.01 1.49
C GLY A 43 14.84 12.38 0.81
N ALA A 44 15.30 12.40 -0.44
CA ALA A 44 15.47 13.64 -1.22
C ALA A 44 14.17 14.47 -1.35
N LEU A 45 13.02 13.80 -1.34
CA LEU A 45 11.70 14.45 -1.42
C LEU A 45 11.13 14.84 -0.05
N SER A 46 11.72 14.42 1.06
CA SER A 46 11.21 14.71 2.41
C SER A 46 11.17 16.20 2.73
N PHE A 47 11.97 17.01 2.03
CA PHE A 47 11.93 18.47 2.15
C PHE A 47 10.54 19.05 1.82
N PHE A 48 9.84 18.51 0.82
CA PHE A 48 8.49 18.97 0.46
C PHE A 48 7.43 18.59 1.51
N TYR A 49 7.75 17.65 2.39
CA TYR A 49 6.83 17.10 3.39
C TYR A 49 7.24 17.44 4.82
N SER A 50 8.26 18.28 5.03
CA SER A 50 8.80 18.60 6.36
C SER A 50 7.83 19.34 7.27
N ALA A 51 6.84 20.03 6.69
CA ALA A 51 5.76 20.70 7.42
C ALA A 51 4.59 19.77 7.79
N PHE A 52 4.61 18.52 7.34
CA PHE A 52 3.54 17.55 7.54
C PHE A 52 4.01 16.38 8.43
N PRO A 53 3.07 15.64 9.04
CA PRO A 53 3.42 14.43 9.79
C PRO A 53 4.23 13.44 8.93
N PRO A 54 5.20 12.69 9.49
CA PRO A 54 6.03 11.76 8.69
C PRO A 54 5.21 10.74 7.89
N VAL A 55 4.00 10.41 8.36
CA VAL A 55 3.07 9.51 7.68
C VAL A 55 2.49 10.10 6.39
N THR A 56 2.75 11.36 6.02
CA THR A 56 2.37 11.91 4.71
C THR A 56 3.53 11.90 3.72
N ASP A 57 4.74 11.58 4.17
CA ASP A 57 5.92 11.54 3.31
C ASP A 57 5.95 10.24 2.48
N PRO A 58 5.87 10.29 1.15
CA PRO A 58 5.85 9.11 0.29
C PRO A 58 7.06 8.18 0.48
N ASN A 59 8.20 8.68 0.95
CA ASN A 59 9.36 7.84 1.26
C ASN A 59 9.10 6.92 2.47
N VAL A 60 8.31 7.40 3.43
CA VAL A 60 7.86 6.61 4.58
C VAL A 60 6.90 5.53 4.11
N TRP A 61 5.93 5.86 3.26
CA TRP A 61 5.01 4.88 2.66
C TRP A 61 5.77 3.77 1.93
N LEU A 62 6.72 4.15 1.07
CA LEU A 62 7.54 3.19 0.34
C LEU A 62 8.35 2.29 1.29
N SER A 63 8.88 2.85 2.37
CA SER A 63 9.62 2.08 3.37
C SER A 63 8.72 1.07 4.07
N VAL A 64 7.49 1.46 4.44
CA VAL A 64 6.50 0.55 5.05
C VAL A 64 6.12 -0.57 4.08
N VAL A 65 5.87 -0.26 2.80
CA VAL A 65 5.58 -1.28 1.78
C VAL A 65 6.78 -2.21 1.60
N ARG A 66 7.99 -1.68 1.47
CA ARG A 66 9.21 -2.50 1.36
C ARG A 66 9.36 -3.44 2.56
N ARG A 67 9.07 -2.97 3.77
CA ARG A 67 9.08 -3.81 4.98
C ARG A 67 7.97 -4.84 4.97
N ALA A 68 6.77 -4.51 4.48
CA ALA A 68 5.69 -5.46 4.33
C ALA A 68 6.08 -6.66 3.47
N PHE A 69 6.97 -6.51 2.48
CA PHE A 69 7.49 -7.62 1.67
C PHE A 69 8.80 -8.24 2.19
N SER A 70 9.46 -7.60 3.15
CA SER A 70 10.72 -8.08 3.71
C SER A 70 10.51 -9.22 4.72
N PRO A 71 11.44 -10.20 4.81
CA PRO A 71 11.46 -11.17 5.89
C PRO A 71 11.59 -10.52 7.27
N SER A 72 12.24 -9.35 7.36
CA SER A 72 12.50 -8.64 8.61
C SER A 72 11.23 -8.26 9.36
N ILE A 73 10.06 -8.24 8.69
CA ILE A 73 8.77 -7.97 9.34
C ILE A 73 8.45 -8.96 10.48
N ARG A 74 9.05 -10.16 10.46
CA ARG A 74 8.93 -11.16 11.53
C ARG A 74 9.71 -10.81 12.79
N GLU A 75 10.61 -9.83 12.72
CA GLU A 75 11.36 -9.34 13.88
C GLU A 75 10.53 -8.36 14.73
N LEU A 76 9.35 -7.94 14.26
CA LEU A 76 8.41 -7.16 15.05
C LEU A 76 7.71 -8.09 16.04
N GLN A 77 7.60 -7.63 17.28
CA GLN A 77 6.96 -8.34 18.39
C GLN A 77 5.45 -8.41 18.21
N SER A 78 4.82 -7.38 17.63
CA SER A 78 3.37 -7.38 17.44
C SER A 78 2.92 -8.38 16.37
N PRO A 79 2.02 -9.34 16.71
CA PRO A 79 1.47 -10.28 15.73
C PRO A 79 0.64 -9.58 14.65
N LEU A 80 0.16 -8.37 14.93
CA LEU A 80 -0.57 -7.54 13.98
C LEU A 80 0.30 -7.11 12.79
N ALA A 81 1.62 -7.00 12.96
CA ALA A 81 2.53 -6.64 11.89
C ALA A 81 2.41 -7.58 10.69
N LEU A 82 2.38 -8.90 10.95
CA LEU A 82 2.24 -9.92 9.91
C LEU A 82 0.85 -9.89 9.26
N VAL A 83 -0.19 -9.62 10.03
CA VAL A 83 -1.56 -9.49 9.50
C VAL A 83 -1.64 -8.34 8.51
N TYR A 84 -1.15 -7.15 8.88
CA TYR A 84 -1.19 -5.98 8.02
C TYR A 84 -0.22 -6.10 6.84
N ALA A 85 0.96 -6.69 7.03
CA ALA A 85 1.86 -6.98 5.92
C ALA A 85 1.23 -7.92 4.88
N LYS A 86 0.53 -8.97 5.32
CA LYS A 86 -0.24 -9.85 4.41
C LYS A 86 -1.34 -9.07 3.70
N ARG A 87 -2.10 -8.22 4.40
CA ARG A 87 -3.15 -7.38 3.77
C ARG A 87 -2.57 -6.45 2.71
N ILE A 88 -1.42 -5.83 2.95
CA ILE A 88 -0.72 -5.00 1.96
C ILE A 88 -0.34 -5.81 0.72
N ARG A 89 0.25 -7.00 0.91
CA ARG A 89 0.64 -7.87 -0.22
C ARG A 89 -0.56 -8.26 -1.09
N TRP A 90 -1.64 -8.71 -0.44
CA TRP A 90 -2.85 -9.13 -1.14
C TRP A 90 -3.55 -7.96 -1.82
N SER A 91 -3.71 -6.84 -1.14
CA SER A 91 -4.37 -5.65 -1.70
C SER A 91 -3.59 -5.02 -2.85
N LEU A 92 -2.25 -5.01 -2.80
CA LEU A 92 -1.43 -4.60 -3.94
C LEU A 92 -1.62 -5.54 -5.13
N ALA A 93 -1.57 -6.85 -4.90
CA ALA A 93 -1.75 -7.82 -5.97
C ALA A 93 -3.14 -7.70 -6.63
N THR A 94 -4.21 -7.65 -5.83
CA THR A 94 -5.58 -7.53 -6.35
C THR A 94 -5.84 -6.16 -6.97
N GLY A 95 -5.33 -5.08 -6.36
CA GLY A 95 -5.43 -3.73 -6.89
C GLY A 95 -4.73 -3.61 -8.26
N LEU A 96 -3.50 -4.11 -8.39
CA LEU A 96 -2.75 -4.11 -9.65
C LEU A 96 -3.49 -4.87 -10.75
N LEU A 97 -4.04 -6.04 -10.45
CA LEU A 97 -4.85 -6.81 -11.40
C LEU A 97 -6.11 -6.05 -11.80
N GLY A 98 -6.84 -5.48 -10.83
CA GLY A 98 -8.05 -4.70 -11.09
C GLY A 98 -7.78 -3.48 -11.96
N TYR A 99 -6.77 -2.69 -11.63
CA TYR A 99 -6.36 -1.54 -12.45
C TYR A 99 -5.84 -1.95 -13.83
N GLY A 100 -5.10 -3.06 -13.94
CA GLY A 100 -4.65 -3.60 -15.22
C GLY A 100 -5.81 -3.93 -16.16
N VAL A 101 -6.86 -4.58 -15.65
CA VAL A 101 -8.09 -4.84 -16.42
C VAL A 101 -8.75 -3.55 -16.90
N LEU A 102 -8.82 -2.52 -16.05
CA LEU A 102 -9.39 -1.23 -16.43
C LEU A 102 -8.58 -0.53 -17.51
N ILE A 103 -7.25 -0.56 -17.43
CA ILE A 103 -6.35 0.03 -18.43
C ILE A 103 -6.54 -0.65 -19.78
N VAL A 104 -6.51 -1.99 -19.81
CA VAL A 104 -6.71 -2.77 -21.05
C VAL A 104 -8.11 -2.51 -21.62
N ALA A 105 -9.15 -2.53 -20.80
CA ALA A 105 -10.51 -2.25 -21.24
C ALA A 105 -10.68 -0.82 -21.80
N GLY A 106 -9.97 0.16 -21.22
CA GLY A 106 -9.93 1.54 -21.71
C GLY A 106 -9.20 1.64 -23.05
N ALA A 107 -8.05 0.99 -23.19
CA ALA A 107 -7.26 0.99 -24.42
C ALA A 107 -8.01 0.35 -25.59
N VAL A 108 -8.73 -0.76 -25.36
CA VAL A 108 -9.52 -1.45 -26.39
C VAL A 108 -10.78 -0.67 -26.80
N ARG A 109 -11.30 0.21 -25.94
CA ARG A 109 -12.44 1.09 -26.28
C ARG A 109 -12.05 2.38 -27.00
N GLY A 110 -10.79 2.78 -26.90
CA GLY A 110 -10.26 4.01 -27.52
C GLY A 110 -9.61 3.79 -28.89
N ALA A 111 -9.47 2.53 -29.33
CA ALA A 111 -9.02 2.12 -30.66
C ALA A 111 -10.24 1.74 -31.53
#